data_AF-A0A350W3N5-F1
#
_entry.id   AF-A0A350W3N5-F1
#
_cell.length_a   1.000
_cell.length_b   1.000
_cell.length_c   1.000
_cell.angle_alpha   90.00
_cell.angle_beta   90.00
_cell.angle_gamma   90.00
#
_symmetry.space_group_name_H-M   'P 1'
#
loop_
_entity.id
_entity.type
_entity.pdbx_description
1 polymer ?
#
loop_
_entity_poly.entity_id
_entity_poly.type
_entity_poly.pdbx_seq_one_letter_code
_entity_poly.pdbx_strand_id
1 'polypeptide(L)'
;MRHAKLSSAIAGNVLSHLGYPTRDIELAKIAAYLHDIGNAIDRHHQALSGAILSKRILERLGMPYKEMLVILSAVGSHEEKDIIPNSHITAAVIMGDKTDVHFSRVRSSKGEVIDKHTRVNLSCKNSFLRVDAKSKTISLELTIDTNVIDIGEYFEIFLERTMLLKKAAKYFDCVFILYINGNKFL
;
A
#
# COMPACT_ATOMS: atom_id res chain seq x y z
N MET A 1 3.84 12.03 -8.97
CA MET A 1 2.43 11.75 -8.59
C MET A 1 1.92 10.34 -8.95
N ARG A 2 2.71 9.43 -9.59
CA ARG A 2 2.23 8.07 -9.94
C ARG A 2 1.78 7.25 -8.73
N HIS A 3 2.68 7.04 -7.76
CA HIS A 3 2.45 6.16 -6.60
C HIS A 3 1.18 6.54 -5.84
N ALA A 4 1.07 7.78 -5.36
CA ALA A 4 -0.12 8.28 -4.67
C ALA A 4 -1.44 8.05 -5.44
N LYS A 5 -1.46 8.26 -6.77
CA LYS A 5 -2.65 8.00 -7.59
C LYS A 5 -2.98 6.51 -7.68
N LEU A 6 -1.97 5.66 -7.85
CA LEU A 6 -2.15 4.22 -7.94
C LEU A 6 -2.59 3.62 -6.59
N SER A 7 -1.92 3.99 -5.50
CA SER A 7 -2.30 3.56 -4.14
C SER A 7 -3.74 3.97 -3.81
N SER A 8 -4.12 5.19 -4.17
CA SER A 8 -5.50 5.68 -4.03
C SER A 8 -6.49 4.82 -4.82
N ALA A 9 -6.23 4.56 -6.10
CA ALA A 9 -7.10 3.74 -6.93
C ALA A 9 -7.23 2.31 -6.42
N ILE A 10 -6.13 1.66 -6.03
CA ILE A 10 -6.13 0.31 -5.49
C ILE A 10 -6.89 0.24 -4.17
N ALA A 11 -6.64 1.15 -3.23
CA ALA A 11 -7.35 1.18 -1.95
C ALA A 11 -8.88 1.29 -2.15
N GLY A 12 -9.31 2.18 -3.04
CA GLY A 12 -10.72 2.30 -3.39
C GLY A 12 -11.28 1.04 -4.06
N ASN A 13 -10.52 0.42 -4.97
CA ASN A 13 -10.92 -0.80 -5.65
C ASN A 13 -11.08 -1.98 -4.68
N VAL A 14 -10.16 -2.14 -3.71
CA VAL A 14 -10.25 -3.19 -2.69
C VAL A 14 -11.57 -3.10 -1.92
N LEU A 15 -11.89 -1.92 -1.39
CA LEU A 15 -13.13 -1.71 -0.66
C LEU A 15 -14.37 -1.88 -1.55
N SER A 16 -14.30 -1.41 -2.80
CA SER A 16 -15.39 -1.57 -3.77
C SER A 16 -15.68 -3.04 -4.09
N HIS A 17 -14.64 -3.86 -4.31
CA HIS A 17 -14.82 -5.29 -4.60
C HIS A 17 -15.34 -6.08 -3.40
N LEU A 18 -15.01 -5.62 -2.18
CA LEU A 18 -15.49 -6.20 -0.93
C LEU A 18 -16.87 -5.67 -0.49
N GLY A 19 -17.48 -4.75 -1.25
CA GLY A 19 -18.85 -4.28 -1.00
C GLY A 19 -18.98 -3.23 0.12
N TYR A 20 -17.91 -2.50 0.44
CA TYR A 20 -17.97 -1.42 1.42
C TYR A 20 -18.75 -0.20 0.89
N PRO A 21 -19.32 0.64 1.79
CA PRO A 21 -20.03 1.86 1.41
C PRO A 21 -19.19 2.81 0.56
N THR A 22 -19.84 3.53 -0.35
CA THR A 22 -19.20 4.53 -1.22
C THR A 22 -18.39 5.56 -0.43
N ARG A 23 -18.88 5.97 0.75
CA ARG A 23 -18.16 6.95 1.56
C ARG A 23 -16.83 6.40 2.08
N ASP A 24 -16.79 5.14 2.51
CA ASP A 24 -15.57 4.51 3.00
C ASP A 24 -14.54 4.34 1.86
N ILE A 25 -15.01 4.02 0.65
CA ILE A 25 -14.20 3.98 -0.57
C ILE A 25 -13.54 5.35 -0.83
N GLU A 26 -14.30 6.44 -0.71
CA GLU A 26 -13.76 7.80 -0.88
C GLU A 26 -12.73 8.16 0.19
N LEU A 27 -12.99 7.84 1.46
CA LEU A 27 -12.07 8.10 2.56
C LEU A 27 -10.77 7.30 2.40
N ALA A 28 -10.85 6.04 1.99
CA ALA A 28 -9.67 5.24 1.68
C ALA A 28 -8.86 5.82 0.52
N LYS A 29 -9.53 6.29 -0.55
CA LYS A 29 -8.87 6.96 -1.67
C LYS A 29 -8.13 8.21 -1.23
N ILE A 30 -8.73 9.02 -0.35
CA ILE A 30 -8.10 10.24 0.17
C ILE A 30 -6.89 9.89 1.06
N ALA A 31 -7.06 8.95 1.99
CA ALA A 31 -5.99 8.51 2.89
C ALA A 31 -4.80 7.94 2.11
N ALA A 32 -5.05 7.03 1.16
CA ALA A 32 -4.01 6.43 0.32
C ALA A 32 -3.36 7.46 -0.63
N TYR A 33 -4.05 8.54 -1.00
CA TYR A 33 -3.42 9.61 -1.77
C TYR A 33 -2.45 10.44 -0.93
N LEU A 34 -2.74 10.61 0.37
CA LEU A 34 -1.99 11.44 1.30
C LEU A 34 -0.91 10.67 2.09
N HIS A 35 -0.95 9.33 2.12
CA HIS A 35 -0.19 8.50 3.06
C HIS A 35 1.30 8.86 3.16
N ASP A 36 1.92 9.09 2.01
CA ASP A 36 3.37 9.30 1.86
C ASP A 36 3.81 10.78 1.93
N ILE A 37 2.90 11.73 2.21
CA ILE A 37 3.23 13.17 2.22
C ILE A 37 4.31 13.52 3.26
N GLY A 38 4.43 12.72 4.33
CA GLY A 38 5.44 12.88 5.37
C GLY A 38 6.88 12.63 4.89
N ASN A 39 7.08 11.93 3.77
CA ASN A 39 8.41 11.74 3.18
C ASN A 39 9.07 13.06 2.75
N ALA A 40 8.31 14.15 2.63
CA ALA A 40 8.87 15.49 2.42
C ALA A 40 9.62 16.05 3.65
N ILE A 41 9.42 15.46 4.83
CA ILE A 41 10.06 15.84 6.09
C ILE A 41 11.12 14.81 6.49
N ASP A 42 10.72 13.55 6.66
CA ASP A 42 11.58 12.46 7.12
C ASP A 42 11.04 11.12 6.59
N ARG A 43 11.92 10.13 6.40
CA ARG A 43 11.54 8.78 5.98
C ARG A 43 11.21 7.86 7.16
N HIS A 44 11.80 8.08 8.34
CA HIS A 44 11.61 7.19 9.49
C HIS A 44 10.25 7.39 10.16
N HIS A 45 9.79 8.64 10.29
CA HIS A 45 8.51 9.00 10.91
C HIS A 45 7.51 9.54 9.90
N GLN A 46 7.59 9.06 8.65
CA GLN A 46 6.81 9.57 7.53
C GLN A 46 5.29 9.42 7.76
N ALA A 47 4.85 8.33 8.39
CA ALA A 47 3.43 8.10 8.66
C ALA A 47 2.84 9.11 9.64
N LEU A 48 3.50 9.35 10.79
CA LEU A 48 3.04 10.30 11.80
C LEU A 48 3.10 11.76 11.32
N SER A 49 4.22 12.14 10.69
CA SER A 49 4.36 13.48 10.09
C SER A 49 3.36 13.68 8.95
N GLY A 50 3.11 12.65 8.14
CA GLY A 50 2.11 12.62 7.09
C GLY A 50 0.69 12.83 7.61
N ALA A 51 0.34 12.22 8.74
CA ALA A 51 -0.95 12.45 9.38
C ALA A 51 -1.08 13.92 9.83
N ILE A 52 -0.08 14.47 10.52
CA ILE A 52 -0.12 15.87 10.99
C ILE A 52 -0.24 16.86 9.81
N LEU A 53 0.50 16.63 8.72
CA LEU A 53 0.40 17.44 7.50
C LEU A 53 -0.98 17.32 6.85
N SER A 54 -1.51 16.10 6.76
CA SER A 54 -2.83 15.82 6.20
C SER A 54 -3.94 16.54 6.98
N LYS A 55 -3.85 16.55 8.32
CA LYS A 55 -4.82 17.24 9.20
C LYS A 55 -4.98 18.70 8.79
N ARG A 56 -3.86 19.42 8.67
CA ARG A 56 -3.86 20.84 8.32
C ARG A 56 -4.47 21.10 6.93
N ILE A 57 -4.22 20.21 5.96
CA ILE A 57 -4.79 20.33 4.61
C ILE A 57 -6.30 20.10 4.64
N LEU A 58 -6.74 19.02 5.29
CA LEU A 58 -8.15 18.63 5.36
C LEU A 58 -9.00 19.65 6.16
N GLU A 59 -8.46 20.20 7.25
CA GLU A 59 -9.08 21.29 8.01
C GLU A 59 -9.33 22.52 7.14
N ARG A 60 -8.33 22.92 6.35
CA ARG A 60 -8.45 24.08 5.44
C ARG A 60 -9.47 23.85 4.32
N LEU A 61 -9.71 22.61 3.94
CA LEU A 61 -10.71 22.23 2.94
C LEU A 61 -12.11 22.03 3.54
N GLY A 62 -12.28 22.24 4.85
CA GLY A 62 -13.58 22.13 5.53
C GLY A 62 -14.08 20.71 5.71
N MET A 63 -13.20 19.70 5.69
CA MET A 63 -13.60 18.31 5.92
C MET A 63 -14.14 18.11 7.35
N PRO A 64 -15.27 17.40 7.55
CA PRO A 64 -15.78 17.08 8.87
C PRO A 64 -14.75 16.33 9.73
N TYR A 65 -14.61 16.72 11.01
CA TYR A 65 -13.64 16.11 11.92
C TYR A 65 -13.76 14.59 12.04
N LYS A 66 -14.99 14.05 12.03
CA LYS A 66 -15.21 12.61 12.13
C LYS A 66 -14.52 11.83 11.00
N GLU A 67 -14.59 12.32 9.77
CA GLU A 67 -13.96 11.68 8.61
C GLU A 67 -12.48 11.97 8.52
N MET A 68 -12.10 13.19 8.90
CA MET A 68 -10.70 13.57 9.00
C MET A 68 -9.95 12.64 9.95
N LEU A 69 -10.47 12.37 11.15
CA LEU A 69 -9.85 11.45 12.12
C LEU A 69 -9.67 10.04 11.54
N VAL A 70 -10.59 9.56 10.71
CA VAL A 70 -10.47 8.27 10.02
C VAL A 70 -9.30 8.28 9.04
N ILE A 71 -9.17 9.34 8.23
CA ILE A 71 -8.03 9.50 7.31
C ILE A 71 -6.71 9.61 8.08
N LEU A 72 -6.67 10.40 9.16
CA LEU A 72 -5.47 10.59 9.98
C LEU A 72 -5.02 9.28 10.62
N SER A 73 -5.95 8.48 11.13
CA SER A 73 -5.66 7.15 11.68
C SER A 73 -5.06 6.24 10.62
N ALA A 74 -5.65 6.18 9.43
CA ALA A 74 -5.14 5.34 8.35
C ALA A 74 -3.76 5.79 7.85
N VAL A 75 -3.52 7.10 7.69
CA VAL A 75 -2.21 7.64 7.34
C VAL A 75 -1.19 7.39 8.46
N GLY A 76 -1.55 7.56 9.73
CA GLY A 76 -0.63 7.36 10.85
C GLY A 76 -0.23 5.90 11.07
N SER A 77 -1.08 4.95 10.66
CA SER A 77 -0.92 3.52 10.98
C SER A 77 -0.55 2.63 9.79
N HIS A 78 -0.42 3.15 8.56
CA HIS A 78 -0.17 2.31 7.38
C HIS A 78 1.22 1.63 7.33
N GLU A 79 2.14 2.01 8.21
CA GLU A 79 3.45 1.37 8.39
C GLU A 79 3.56 0.54 9.67
N GLU A 80 2.51 0.50 10.51
CA GLU A 80 2.60 -0.15 11.82
C GLU A 80 2.73 -1.67 11.65
N LYS A 81 3.89 -2.19 12.06
CA LYS A 81 4.29 -3.57 11.80
C LYS A 81 3.73 -4.53 12.82
N ASP A 82 3.41 -4.09 14.03
CA ASP A 82 3.11 -5.01 15.13
C ASP A 82 1.63 -5.35 15.25
N ILE A 83 0.73 -4.53 14.71
CA ILE A 83 -0.71 -4.69 14.87
C ILE A 83 -1.43 -5.08 13.59
N ILE A 84 -2.60 -5.71 13.75
CA ILE A 84 -3.58 -5.81 12.65
C ILE A 84 -4.14 -4.40 12.43
N PRO A 85 -4.40 -3.97 11.18
CA PRO A 85 -4.98 -2.66 10.91
C PRO A 85 -6.22 -2.40 11.78
N ASN A 86 -6.35 -1.20 12.31
CA ASN A 86 -7.44 -0.84 13.21
C ASN A 86 -8.78 -0.54 12.49
N SER A 87 -8.77 -0.42 11.16
CA SER A 87 -9.94 -0.13 10.35
C SER A 87 -9.82 -0.71 8.94
N HIS A 88 -10.96 -0.87 8.25
CA HIS A 88 -11.01 -1.30 6.85
C HIS A 88 -10.33 -0.27 5.93
N ILE A 89 -10.38 1.02 6.28
CA ILE A 89 -9.69 2.08 5.53
C ILE A 89 -8.17 1.93 5.68
N THR A 90 -7.66 1.71 6.89
CA THR A 90 -6.23 1.43 7.12
C THR A 90 -5.77 0.19 6.35
N ALA A 91 -6.54 -0.90 6.40
CA ALA A 91 -6.24 -2.13 5.66
C ALA A 91 -6.21 -1.89 4.14
N ALA A 92 -7.14 -1.09 3.60
CA ALA A 92 -7.17 -0.72 2.19
C ALA A 92 -5.97 0.17 1.78
N VAL A 93 -5.56 1.10 2.64
CA VAL A 93 -4.36 1.94 2.40
C VAL A 93 -3.11 1.07 2.33
N ILE A 94 -2.94 0.11 3.25
CA ILE A 94 -1.82 -0.86 3.23
C ILE A 94 -1.81 -1.66 1.94
N MET A 95 -2.98 -2.15 1.50
CA MET A 95 -3.11 -2.84 0.21
C MET A 95 -2.69 -1.94 -0.95
N GLY A 96 -3.14 -0.68 -0.99
CA GLY A 96 -2.80 0.26 -2.03
C GLY A 96 -1.32 0.60 -2.11
N ASP A 97 -0.68 0.86 -0.98
CA ASP A 97 0.74 1.20 -0.90
C ASP A 97 1.63 -0.02 -1.19
N LYS A 98 1.49 -1.11 -0.42
CA LYS A 98 2.47 -2.20 -0.43
C LYS A 98 2.41 -3.08 -1.68
N THR A 99 1.37 -2.95 -2.51
CA THR A 99 1.23 -3.71 -3.78
C THR A 99 1.79 -2.98 -5.00
N ASP A 100 2.16 -1.69 -4.91
CA ASP A 100 2.86 -0.98 -5.98
C ASP A 100 4.34 -1.40 -6.06
N VAL A 101 4.56 -2.62 -6.54
CA VAL A 101 5.87 -3.20 -6.83
C VAL A 101 6.05 -3.23 -8.34
N HIS A 102 6.72 -2.24 -8.93
CA HIS A 102 6.81 -2.14 -10.39
C HIS A 102 7.94 -1.25 -10.87
N PHE A 103 8.54 -1.55 -12.02
CA PHE A 103 9.68 -0.78 -12.55
C PHE A 103 9.34 0.70 -12.75
N SER A 104 8.12 1.01 -13.16
CA SER A 104 7.66 2.40 -13.36
C SER A 104 7.51 3.19 -12.05
N ARG A 105 7.69 2.57 -10.89
CA ARG A 105 7.79 3.26 -9.59
C ARG A 105 9.12 3.98 -9.44
N VAL A 106 10.17 3.46 -10.09
CA VAL A 106 11.53 3.98 -9.99
C VAL A 106 11.62 5.26 -10.80
N ARG A 107 12.04 6.34 -10.13
CA ARG A 107 12.45 7.58 -10.78
C ARG A 107 13.96 7.63 -10.71
N SER A 108 14.64 7.42 -11.83
CA SER A 108 16.10 7.53 -11.85
C SER A 108 16.51 8.97 -12.15
N SER A 109 17.28 9.57 -11.25
CA SER A 109 18.20 10.66 -11.56
C SER A 109 19.60 10.08 -11.79
N LYS A 110 20.43 10.70 -12.64
CA LYS A 110 21.81 10.22 -12.87
C LYS A 110 22.62 10.34 -11.58
N GLY A 111 23.12 9.23 -11.05
CA GLY A 111 24.09 9.20 -9.94
C GLY A 111 23.52 8.87 -8.55
N GLU A 112 22.23 8.55 -8.42
CA GLU A 112 21.66 8.12 -7.14
C GLU A 112 22.05 6.67 -6.78
N VAL A 113 22.36 6.46 -5.50
CA VAL A 113 22.57 5.13 -4.93
C VAL A 113 21.25 4.36 -5.00
N ILE A 114 21.25 3.24 -5.72
CA ILE A 114 20.08 2.36 -5.84
C ILE A 114 19.85 1.70 -4.48
N ASP A 115 18.80 2.11 -3.78
CA ASP A 115 18.39 1.41 -2.56
C ASP A 115 17.83 0.01 -2.88
N LYS A 116 17.85 -0.89 -1.89
CA LYS A 116 17.43 -2.28 -2.07
C LYS A 116 16.00 -2.39 -2.62
N HIS A 117 15.08 -1.51 -2.22
CA HIS A 117 13.71 -1.55 -2.75
C HIS A 117 13.65 -1.12 -4.21
N THR A 118 14.47 -0.15 -4.62
CA THR A 118 14.56 0.27 -6.02
C THR A 118 14.97 -0.90 -6.91
N ARG A 119 15.91 -1.74 -6.47
CA ARG A 119 16.33 -2.95 -7.22
C ARG A 119 15.17 -3.94 -7.42
N VAL A 120 14.37 -4.21 -6.39
CA VAL A 120 13.17 -5.05 -6.50
C VAL A 120 12.11 -4.44 -7.41
N ASN A 121 11.92 -3.12 -7.35
CA ASN A 121 11.00 -2.46 -8.26
C ASN A 121 11.47 -2.58 -9.72
N LEU A 122 12.76 -2.38 -10.00
CA LEU A 122 13.33 -2.53 -11.35
C LEU A 122 13.16 -3.95 -11.92
N SER A 123 13.21 -4.99 -11.08
CA SER A 123 13.03 -6.37 -11.53
C SER A 123 11.56 -6.72 -11.80
N CYS A 124 10.60 -5.95 -11.28
CA CYS A 124 9.18 -6.27 -11.42
C CYS A 124 8.55 -5.64 -12.68
N LYS A 125 8.20 -6.49 -13.66
CA LYS A 125 7.61 -6.11 -14.95
C LYS A 125 6.09 -6.04 -14.94
N ASN A 126 5.45 -6.70 -13.98
CA ASN A 126 4.01 -6.69 -13.81
C ASN A 126 3.65 -6.87 -12.33
N SER A 127 2.71 -6.08 -11.84
CA SER A 127 2.11 -6.23 -10.51
C SER A 127 0.61 -6.03 -10.61
N PHE A 128 -0.14 -7.02 -10.15
CA PHE A 128 -1.58 -7.01 -10.18
C PHE A 128 -2.16 -7.52 -8.85
N LEU A 129 -3.08 -6.75 -8.27
CA LEU A 129 -3.81 -7.15 -7.07
C LEU A 129 -5.22 -7.59 -7.46
N ARG A 130 -5.52 -8.88 -7.25
CA ARG A 130 -6.84 -9.48 -7.46
C ARG A 130 -7.59 -9.54 -6.14
N VAL A 131 -8.85 -9.13 -6.15
CA VAL A 131 -9.75 -9.22 -5.00
C VAL A 131 -10.94 -10.09 -5.39
N ASP A 132 -11.12 -11.22 -4.71
CA ASP A 132 -12.26 -12.11 -4.88
C ASP A 132 -13.02 -12.23 -3.56
N ALA A 133 -14.16 -11.54 -3.49
CA ALA A 133 -15.02 -11.52 -2.33
C ALA A 133 -15.74 -12.86 -2.10
N LYS A 134 -15.95 -13.67 -3.14
CA LYS A 134 -16.66 -14.96 -3.02
C LYS A 134 -15.77 -16.02 -2.37
N SER A 135 -14.54 -16.14 -2.85
CA SER A 135 -13.55 -17.07 -2.27
C SER A 135 -12.87 -16.51 -1.02
N LYS A 136 -13.11 -15.23 -0.68
CA LYS A 136 -12.41 -14.49 0.38
C LYS A 136 -10.89 -14.51 0.20
N THR A 137 -10.43 -14.21 -1.01
CA THR A 137 -9.00 -14.18 -1.34
C THR A 137 -8.57 -12.84 -1.91
N ILE A 138 -7.41 -12.35 -1.48
CA ILE A 138 -6.72 -11.21 -2.08
C ILE A 138 -5.35 -11.70 -2.55
N SER A 139 -5.13 -11.69 -3.85
CA SER A 139 -3.92 -12.26 -4.48
C SER A 139 -3.07 -11.16 -5.11
N LEU A 140 -1.78 -11.08 -4.73
CA LEU A 140 -0.80 -10.26 -5.42
C LEU A 140 -0.04 -11.12 -6.43
N GLU A 141 -0.15 -10.77 -7.71
CA GLU A 141 0.49 -11.46 -8.82
C GLU A 141 1.65 -10.60 -9.35
N LEU A 142 2.88 -11.10 -9.20
CA LEU A 142 4.11 -10.42 -9.63
C LEU A 142 4.81 -11.18 -10.76
N THR A 143 5.40 -10.43 -11.68
CA THR A 143 6.36 -10.94 -12.67
C THR A 143 7.73 -10.34 -12.42
N ILE A 144 8.66 -11.14 -11.89
CA ILE A 144 10.00 -10.73 -11.47
C ILE A 144 11.03 -11.26 -12.46
N ASP A 145 11.91 -10.38 -12.95
CA ASP A 145 13.08 -10.74 -13.75
C ASP A 145 14.18 -11.34 -12.85
N THR A 146 14.31 -12.66 -12.89
CA THR A 146 15.24 -13.40 -12.05
C THR A 146 16.71 -13.26 -12.45
N ASN A 147 17.00 -12.55 -13.55
CA ASN A 147 18.37 -12.16 -13.90
C ASN A 147 18.84 -10.92 -13.12
N VAL A 148 17.90 -10.17 -12.53
CA VAL A 148 18.19 -8.94 -11.76
C VAL A 148 18.27 -9.23 -10.26
N ILE A 149 17.33 -10.01 -9.73
CA ILE A 149 17.32 -10.49 -8.34
C ILE A 149 16.79 -11.93 -8.30
N ASP A 150 17.26 -12.73 -7.36
CA ASP A 150 16.61 -14.02 -7.10
C ASP A 150 15.38 -13.89 -6.18
N ILE A 151 14.62 -14.98 -6.04
CA ILE A 151 13.39 -14.99 -5.23
C ILE A 151 13.68 -14.87 -3.74
N GLY A 152 14.81 -15.41 -3.27
CA GLY A 152 15.24 -15.26 -1.87
C GLY A 152 15.51 -13.80 -1.53
N GLU A 153 16.23 -13.10 -2.40
CA GLU A 153 16.52 -11.67 -2.28
C GLU A 153 15.24 -10.83 -2.32
N TYR A 154 14.25 -11.18 -3.14
CA TYR A 154 12.92 -10.54 -3.08
C TYR A 154 12.34 -10.64 -1.67
N PHE A 155 12.34 -11.83 -1.07
CA PHE A 155 11.79 -12.01 0.27
C PHE A 155 12.62 -11.26 1.33
N GLU A 156 13.95 -11.28 1.27
CA GLU A 156 14.78 -10.51 2.19
C GLU A 156 14.41 -9.02 2.24
N ILE A 157 14.02 -8.45 1.11
CA ILE A 157 13.72 -7.01 1.00
C ILE A 157 12.21 -6.73 1.24
N PHE A 158 11.31 -7.59 0.78
CA PHE A 158 9.86 -7.33 0.74
C PHE A 158 9.03 -8.21 1.69
N LEU A 159 9.65 -9.08 2.50
CA LEU A 159 8.92 -9.94 3.44
C LEU A 159 8.08 -9.12 4.41
N GLU A 160 8.62 -8.06 5.00
CA GLU A 160 7.87 -7.20 5.93
C GLU A 160 6.64 -6.58 5.26
N ARG A 161 6.78 -6.08 4.04
CA ARG A 161 5.67 -5.54 3.23
C ARG A 161 4.62 -6.61 2.96
N THR A 162 5.06 -7.82 2.64
CA THR A 162 4.18 -8.98 2.40
C THR A 162 3.43 -9.39 3.67
N MET A 163 4.07 -9.30 4.83
CA MET A 163 3.42 -9.58 6.12
C MET A 163 2.35 -8.53 6.47
N LEU A 164 2.58 -7.25 6.14
CA LEU A 164 1.55 -6.21 6.27
C LEU A 164 0.34 -6.51 5.37
N LEU A 165 0.56 -6.93 4.12
CA LEU A 165 -0.52 -7.35 3.22
C LEU A 165 -1.32 -8.52 3.79
N LYS A 166 -0.64 -9.52 4.36
CA LYS A 166 -1.29 -10.64 5.04
C LYS A 166 -2.15 -10.19 6.22
N LYS A 167 -1.66 -9.25 7.03
CA LYS A 167 -2.43 -8.66 8.16
C LYS A 167 -3.63 -7.85 7.66
N ALA A 168 -3.46 -7.07 6.60
CA ALA A 168 -4.55 -6.31 5.98
C ALA A 168 -5.62 -7.22 5.36
N ALA A 169 -5.25 -8.32 4.69
CA ALA A 169 -6.23 -9.29 4.20
C ALA A 169 -7.00 -9.95 5.35
N LYS A 170 -6.29 -10.29 6.43
CA LYS A 170 -6.91 -10.86 7.64
C LYS A 170 -7.96 -9.93 8.25
N TYR A 171 -7.77 -8.61 8.20
CA TYR A 171 -8.78 -7.66 8.66
C TYR A 171 -10.10 -7.80 7.89
N PHE A 172 -10.03 -8.09 6.59
CA PHE A 172 -11.18 -8.30 5.72
C PHE A 172 -11.74 -9.72 5.78
N ASP A 173 -11.34 -10.53 6.76
CA ASP A 173 -11.60 -11.98 6.79
C ASP A 173 -11.20 -12.70 5.49
N CYS A 174 -10.19 -12.18 4.80
CA CYS A 174 -9.66 -12.72 3.55
C CYS A 174 -8.29 -13.40 3.76
N VAL A 175 -7.99 -14.36 2.90
CA VAL A 175 -6.67 -14.97 2.78
C VAL A 175 -5.83 -14.18 1.78
N PHE A 176 -4.64 -13.74 2.19
CA PHE A 176 -3.67 -13.16 1.28
C PHE A 176 -2.87 -14.25 0.57
N ILE A 177 -2.69 -14.12 -0.74
CA ILE A 177 -1.92 -15.06 -1.55
C ILE A 177 -0.88 -14.29 -2.37
N LEU A 178 0.36 -14.77 -2.38
CA LEU A 178 1.43 -14.20 -3.22
C LEU A 178 1.79 -15.16 -4.35
N TYR A 179 1.69 -14.67 -5.58
CA TYR A 179 2.19 -15.34 -6.77
C TYR A 179 3.41 -14.59 -7.33
N ILE A 180 4.51 -15.30 -7.58
CA ILE A 180 5.66 -14.77 -8.31
C ILE A 180 5.97 -15.70 -9.48
N ASN A 181 5.95 -15.16 -10.70
CA ASN A 181 6.18 -15.91 -11.93
C ASN A 181 5.28 -17.16 -12.04
N GLY A 182 4.01 -17.03 -11.62
CA GLY A 182 3.02 -18.10 -11.62
C GLY A 182 3.09 -19.09 -10.44
N ASN A 183 4.16 -19.04 -9.63
CA ASN A 183 4.31 -19.92 -8.47
C ASN A 183 3.66 -19.30 -7.23
N LYS A 184 2.91 -20.09 -6.47
CA LYS A 184 2.28 -19.69 -5.21
C LYS A 184 3.25 -19.84 -4.05
N PHE A 185 3.41 -18.80 -3.22
CA PHE A 185 4.34 -18.81 -2.08
C PHE A 185 3.65 -18.71 -0.71
N LEU A 186 2.62 -17.89 -0.61
CA LEU A 186 1.85 -17.63 0.62
C LEU A 186 0.37 -17.78 0.33
#